data_AF-A0A0F5QE42-F1
#
_entry.id   AF-A0A0F5QE42-F1
#
_cell.length_a   1.000
_cell.length_b   1.000
_cell.length_c   1.000
_cell.angle_alpha   90.00
_cell.angle_beta   90.00
_cell.angle_gamma   90.00
#
_symmetry.space_group_name_H-M   'P 1'
#
loop_
_entity.id
_entity.type
_entity.pdbx_description
1 polymer ?
#
loop_
_entity_poly.entity_id
_entity_poly.type
_entity_poly.pdbx_seq_one_letter_code
_entity_poly.pdbx_strand_id
1 'polypeptide(L)'
;MKLTWFGGTTVRIHVGGAILVGDAKGAPARIDRTELVSGADRVFALDGADLPVADGASWKPRRQARLLDEGEVLPEVLLWSVTGGVLVDAIGEAPLLLASDDLGELGRWADGAVVVLFGDGAALSARGQAVLDARTPKVIALAAGEDDVDIAIAALRDRLDGTGLFSLEPGMALEI
;
A
#
# COMPACT_ATOMS: atom_id res chain seq x y z
N MET A 1 -3.39 10.38 4.58
CA MET A 1 -3.62 9.51 3.40
C MET A 1 -5.03 8.88 3.42
N LYS A 2 -5.65 8.58 2.26
CA LYS A 2 -6.92 7.83 2.17
C LYS A 2 -6.84 6.68 1.15
N LEU A 3 -7.33 5.50 1.51
CA LEU A 3 -7.26 4.28 0.70
C LEU A 3 -8.63 3.60 0.57
N THR A 4 -9.00 3.19 -0.64
CA THR A 4 -10.21 2.41 -0.91
C THR A 4 -9.86 1.18 -1.73
N TRP A 5 -10.13 0.00 -1.17
CA TRP A 5 -9.98 -1.27 -1.87
C TRP A 5 -11.29 -1.68 -2.53
N PHE A 6 -11.25 -2.32 -3.69
CA PHE A 6 -12.45 -2.70 -4.45
C PHE A 6 -12.61 -4.22 -4.63
N GLY A 7 -11.62 -5.02 -4.27
CA GLY A 7 -11.55 -6.46 -4.52
C GLY A 7 -10.27 -6.86 -5.27
N GLY A 8 -9.80 -8.09 -5.05
CA GLY A 8 -8.52 -8.55 -5.59
C GLY A 8 -7.39 -7.61 -5.16
N THR A 9 -6.61 -7.10 -6.11
CA THR A 9 -5.56 -6.09 -5.90
C THR A 9 -5.97 -4.67 -6.28
N THR A 10 -7.22 -4.47 -6.71
CA THR A 10 -7.69 -3.17 -7.20
C THR A 10 -7.90 -2.17 -6.06
N VAL A 11 -7.23 -1.03 -6.14
CA VAL A 11 -7.21 -0.01 -5.07
C VAL A 11 -7.19 1.40 -5.66
N ARG A 12 -7.83 2.34 -4.97
CA ARG A 12 -7.72 3.79 -5.22
C ARG A 12 -7.14 4.47 -3.98
N ILE A 13 -6.14 5.33 -4.19
CA ILE A 13 -5.35 5.93 -3.12
C ILE A 13 -5.32 7.44 -3.35
N HIS A 14 -5.61 8.21 -2.31
CA HIS A 14 -5.45 9.66 -2.28
C HIS A 14 -4.29 9.96 -1.33
N VAL A 15 -3.20 10.50 -1.87
CA VAL A 15 -1.94 10.69 -1.13
C VAL A 15 -1.15 11.84 -1.74
N GLY A 16 -0.58 12.72 -0.91
CA GLY A 16 0.28 13.81 -1.40
C GLY A 16 -0.40 14.75 -2.40
N GLY A 17 -1.73 14.91 -2.32
CA GLY A 17 -2.51 15.69 -3.28
C GLY A 17 -2.80 15.00 -4.63
N ALA A 18 -2.36 13.76 -4.82
CA ALA A 18 -2.60 12.97 -6.03
C ALA A 18 -3.57 11.82 -5.79
N ILE A 19 -4.23 11.38 -6.87
CA ILE A 19 -5.09 10.21 -6.93
C ILE A 19 -4.40 9.12 -7.76
N LEU A 20 -4.09 8.00 -7.12
CA LEU A 20 -3.49 6.82 -7.73
C LEU A 20 -4.51 5.69 -7.83
N VAL A 21 -4.47 4.91 -8.90
CA VAL A 21 -5.28 3.69 -9.06
C VAL A 21 -4.39 2.51 -9.43
N GLY A 22 -4.37 1.50 -8.56
CA GLY A 22 -3.68 0.23 -8.78
C GLY A 22 -4.62 -0.82 -9.39
N ASP A 23 -4.12 -1.57 -10.37
CA ASP A 23 -4.78 -2.74 -10.98
C ASP A 23 -6.22 -2.48 -11.47
N ALA A 24 -6.46 -1.32 -12.10
CA ALA A 24 -7.77 -1.00 -12.67
C ALA A 24 -8.26 -2.05 -13.69
N LYS A 25 -7.33 -2.72 -14.38
CA LYS A 25 -7.63 -3.80 -15.33
C LYS A 25 -8.19 -5.06 -14.64
N GLY A 26 -7.83 -5.30 -13.38
CA GLY A 26 -8.31 -6.40 -12.56
C GLY A 26 -9.59 -6.10 -11.76
N ALA A 27 -10.16 -4.90 -11.91
CA ALA A 27 -11.32 -4.47 -11.14
C ALA A 27 -12.48 -5.49 -11.24
N PRO A 28 -13.14 -5.84 -10.12
CA PRO A 28 -14.28 -6.75 -10.14
C PRO A 28 -15.40 -6.25 -11.06
N ALA A 29 -16.16 -7.18 -11.66
CA ALA A 29 -17.16 -6.86 -12.69
C ALA A 29 -18.23 -5.82 -12.26
N ARG A 30 -18.47 -5.67 -10.95
CA ARG A 30 -19.41 -4.67 -10.39
C ARG A 30 -18.86 -3.25 -10.35
N ILE A 31 -17.56 -3.06 -10.61
CA ILE A 31 -16.87 -1.77 -10.56
C ILE A 31 -16.71 -1.25 -11.98
N ASP A 32 -17.31 -0.08 -12.26
CA ASP A 32 -17.06 0.59 -13.53
C ASP A 32 -15.62 1.11 -13.56
N ARG A 33 -14.81 0.56 -14.48
CA ARG A 33 -13.41 0.95 -14.65
C ARG A 33 -13.27 2.42 -15.04
N THR A 34 -14.19 2.96 -15.84
CA THR A 34 -14.17 4.34 -16.29
C THR A 34 -14.33 5.29 -15.11
N GLU A 35 -15.28 4.99 -14.22
CA GLU A 35 -15.48 5.75 -12.99
C GLU A 35 -14.29 5.59 -12.04
N LEU A 36 -13.77 4.37 -11.90
CA LEU A 36 -12.63 4.06 -11.03
C LEU A 36 -11.40 4.88 -11.38
N VAL A 37 -11.07 5.02 -12.67
CA VAL A 37 -9.89 5.79 -13.13
C VAL A 37 -10.18 7.27 -13.37
N SER A 38 -11.45 7.69 -13.28
CA SER A 38 -11.83 9.09 -13.46
C SER A 38 -11.17 9.97 -12.40
N GLY A 39 -10.43 10.98 -12.88
CA GLY A 39 -9.66 11.90 -12.04
C GLY A 39 -8.41 11.28 -11.41
N ALA A 40 -7.98 10.09 -11.84
CA ALA A 40 -6.70 9.53 -11.41
C ALA A 40 -5.55 10.25 -12.11
N ASP A 41 -4.59 10.75 -11.34
CA ASP A 41 -3.35 11.31 -11.85
C ASP A 41 -2.44 10.21 -12.43
N ARG A 42 -2.51 9.01 -11.83
CA ARG A 42 -1.74 7.85 -12.32
C ARG A 42 -2.49 6.53 -12.12
N VAL A 43 -2.38 5.68 -13.13
CA VAL A 43 -2.85 4.28 -13.10
C VAL A 43 -1.63 3.38 -13.25
N PHE A 44 -1.52 2.32 -12.45
CA PHE A 44 -0.38 1.41 -12.45
C PHE A 44 -0.82 -0.04 -12.20
N ALA A 45 0.04 -0.98 -12.57
CA ALA A 45 -0.12 -2.39 -12.22
C ALA A 45 0.70 -2.71 -10.96
N LEU A 46 0.18 -3.56 -10.06
CA LEU A 46 0.89 -3.94 -8.83
C LEU A 46 2.05 -4.91 -9.08
N ASP A 47 2.15 -5.52 -10.27
CA ASP A 47 3.36 -6.22 -10.70
C ASP A 47 4.55 -5.28 -10.92
N GLY A 48 4.29 -3.96 -10.96
CA GLY A 48 5.29 -2.92 -11.10
C GLY A 48 6.05 -2.95 -12.42
N ALA A 49 5.55 -3.64 -13.45
CA ALA A 49 6.29 -3.87 -14.70
C ALA A 49 6.72 -2.57 -15.41
N ASP A 50 5.91 -1.52 -15.28
CA ASP A 50 6.14 -0.19 -15.89
C ASP A 50 6.74 0.84 -14.90
N LEU A 51 7.18 0.40 -13.71
CA LEU A 51 7.70 1.28 -12.66
C LEU A 51 9.22 1.17 -12.54
N PRO A 52 9.92 2.24 -12.12
CA PRO A 52 11.32 2.14 -11.76
C PRO A 52 11.50 1.16 -10.60
N VAL A 53 12.50 0.29 -10.71
CA VAL A 53 12.81 -0.70 -9.68
C VAL A 53 13.59 -0.03 -8.55
N ALA A 54 13.16 -0.29 -7.31
CA ALA A 54 13.89 0.04 -6.10
C ALA A 54 14.26 -1.22 -5.34
N ASP A 55 15.41 -1.19 -4.69
CA ASP A 55 15.77 -2.21 -3.69
C ASP A 55 15.08 -1.88 -2.35
N GLY A 56 14.14 -2.73 -1.95
CA GLY A 56 13.38 -2.59 -0.71
C GLY A 56 14.27 -2.54 0.54
N ALA A 57 15.47 -3.12 0.53
CA ALA A 57 16.36 -3.13 1.69
C ALA A 57 17.05 -1.76 1.89
N SER A 58 17.42 -1.09 0.80
CA SER A 58 18.24 0.13 0.83
C SER A 58 17.48 1.42 0.48
N TRP A 59 16.23 1.31 -0.01
CA TRP A 59 15.38 2.46 -0.33
C TRP A 59 15.17 3.38 0.87
N LYS A 60 14.99 4.68 0.60
CA LYS A 60 14.74 5.71 1.63
C LYS A 60 13.67 6.69 1.15
N PRO A 61 12.74 7.10 2.04
CA PRO A 61 11.74 8.10 1.69
C PRO A 61 12.38 9.44 1.40
N ARG A 62 11.78 10.17 0.45
CA ARG A 62 12.20 11.54 0.17
C ARG A 62 11.89 12.41 1.38
N ARG A 63 12.82 13.30 1.69
CA ARG A 63 12.65 14.26 2.79
C ARG A 63 12.00 15.53 2.26
N GLN A 64 11.13 16.12 3.07
CA GLN A 64 10.61 17.46 2.79
C GLN A 64 11.77 18.46 2.72
N ALA A 65 11.78 19.29 1.69
CA ALA A 65 12.70 20.42 1.59
C ALA A 65 12.36 21.46 2.69
N ARG A 66 13.30 22.35 3.01
CA ARG A 66 13.07 23.39 4.01
C ARG A 66 12.05 24.39 3.48
N LEU A 67 11.19 24.92 4.36
CA LEU A 67 10.11 25.89 4.06
C LEU A 67 10.53 27.13 3.25
N LEU A 68 11.81 27.46 3.21
CA LEU A 68 12.33 28.60 2.44
C LEU A 68 12.43 28.31 0.92
N ASP A 69 12.29 27.06 0.51
CA ASP A 69 12.41 26.58 -0.87
C ASP A 69 11.05 26.14 -1.48
N GLU A 70 9.93 26.38 -0.79
CA GLU A 70 8.59 26.02 -1.28
C GLU A 70 8.17 26.93 -2.45
N GLY A 71 8.27 26.40 -3.66
CA GLY A 71 7.48 26.90 -4.80
C GLY A 71 6.00 26.48 -4.66
N GLU A 72 5.11 27.15 -5.38
CA GLU A 72 3.65 26.88 -5.35
C GLU A 72 3.23 25.47 -5.87
N VAL A 73 4.18 24.62 -6.25
CA VAL A 73 3.93 23.32 -6.87
C VAL A 73 4.02 22.21 -5.82
N LEU A 74 2.95 21.43 -5.68
CA LEU A 74 2.95 20.25 -4.83
C LEU A 74 4.02 19.24 -5.29
N PRO A 75 4.77 18.62 -4.37
CA PRO A 75 5.75 17.61 -4.74
C PRO A 75 5.09 16.41 -5.43
N GLU A 76 5.71 15.94 -6.51
CA GLU A 76 5.26 14.75 -7.23
C GLU A 76 5.24 13.51 -6.32
N VAL A 77 4.21 12.67 -6.44
CA VAL A 77 4.14 11.33 -5.83
C VAL A 77 4.85 10.31 -6.71
N LEU A 78 5.84 9.61 -6.15
CA LEU A 78 6.63 8.61 -6.88
C LEU A 78 6.16 7.20 -6.56
N LEU A 79 6.23 6.31 -7.55
CA LEU A 79 5.96 4.89 -7.41
C LEU A 79 7.18 4.09 -7.82
N TRP A 80 7.45 3.03 -7.06
CA TRP A 80 8.58 2.12 -7.28
C TRP A 80 8.09 0.69 -7.30
N SER A 81 8.61 -0.11 -8.23
CA SER A 81 8.51 -1.57 -8.13
C SER A 81 9.51 -2.06 -7.09
N VAL A 82 9.05 -2.91 -6.18
CA VAL A 82 9.88 -3.62 -5.21
C VAL A 82 9.53 -5.11 -5.25
N THR A 83 10.39 -5.98 -4.74
CA THR A 83 10.06 -7.41 -4.66
C THR A 83 8.77 -7.61 -3.87
N GLY A 84 7.76 -8.20 -4.52
CA GLY A 84 6.47 -8.52 -3.92
C GLY A 84 5.41 -7.41 -3.99
N GLY A 85 5.70 -6.25 -4.61
CA GLY A 85 4.70 -5.20 -4.71
C GLY A 85 5.17 -3.83 -5.21
N VAL A 86 4.41 -2.81 -4.84
CA VAL A 86 4.65 -1.41 -5.23
C VAL A 86 4.78 -0.53 -4.01
N LEU A 87 5.82 0.31 -4.00
CA LEU A 87 6.06 1.31 -2.98
C LEU A 87 5.66 2.70 -3.49
N VAL A 88 4.84 3.40 -2.72
CA VAL A 88 4.38 4.76 -2.98
C VAL A 88 5.06 5.73 -2.02
N ASP A 89 5.68 6.75 -2.58
CA ASP A 89 6.45 7.77 -1.87
C ASP A 89 5.88 9.16 -2.14
N ALA A 90 5.20 9.70 -1.14
CA ALA A 90 4.69 11.05 -1.13
C ALA A 90 5.32 11.82 0.03
N ILE A 91 5.92 12.97 -0.28
CA ILE A 91 6.58 13.79 0.74
C ILE A 91 5.57 14.23 1.78
N GLY A 92 5.89 14.03 3.06
CA GLY A 92 5.04 14.40 4.20
C GLY A 92 4.02 13.33 4.58
N GLU A 93 3.90 12.24 3.82
CA GLU A 93 3.05 11.10 4.13
C GLU A 93 3.92 9.89 4.55
N ALA A 94 3.32 8.94 5.29
CA ALA A 94 3.98 7.67 5.55
C ALA A 94 4.19 6.90 4.23
N PRO A 95 5.34 6.21 4.02
CA PRO A 95 5.51 5.33 2.87
C PRO A 95 4.38 4.29 2.82
N LEU A 96 3.81 4.07 1.64
CA LEU A 96 2.75 3.07 1.44
C LEU A 96 3.28 1.92 0.60
N LEU A 97 3.30 0.72 1.17
CA LEU A 97 3.63 -0.52 0.48
C LEU A 97 2.36 -1.28 0.13
N LEU A 98 2.16 -1.58 -1.15
CA LEU A 98 1.09 -2.41 -1.68
C LEU A 98 1.66 -3.78 -2.02
N ALA A 99 1.45 -4.79 -1.18
CA ALA A 99 2.06 -6.11 -1.29
C ALA A 99 1.06 -7.15 -1.78
N SER A 100 1.29 -7.67 -2.99
CA SER A 100 0.47 -8.71 -3.63
C SER A 100 1.18 -10.07 -3.70
N ASP A 101 2.49 -10.12 -3.42
CA ASP A 101 3.31 -11.33 -3.44
C ASP A 101 4.36 -11.30 -2.31
N ASP A 102 5.17 -12.35 -2.21
CA ASP A 102 6.20 -12.49 -1.19
C ASP A 102 7.21 -11.33 -1.23
N LEU A 103 7.32 -10.65 -0.10
CA LEU A 103 8.19 -9.49 0.04
C LEU A 103 9.65 -9.92 0.20
N GLY A 104 10.53 -9.16 -0.46
CA GLY A 104 11.96 -9.22 -0.19
C GLY A 104 12.33 -8.57 1.14
N GLU A 105 13.63 -8.37 1.36
CA GLU A 105 14.11 -7.66 2.55
C GLU A 105 13.59 -6.21 2.58
N LEU A 106 13.07 -5.79 3.74
CA LEU A 106 12.59 -4.43 3.97
C LEU A 106 13.60 -3.62 4.77
N GLY A 107 13.92 -2.41 4.30
CA GLY A 107 14.75 -1.45 5.02
C GLY A 107 14.03 -0.81 6.21
N ARG A 108 14.76 0.02 6.98
CA ARG A 108 14.20 0.76 8.14
C ARG A 108 13.08 1.74 7.78
N TRP A 109 12.92 2.07 6.50
CA TRP A 109 11.81 2.93 6.06
C TRP A 109 10.44 2.28 6.32
N ALA A 110 10.39 0.95 6.39
CA ALA A 110 9.16 0.22 6.68
C ALA A 110 8.73 0.38 8.14
N ASP A 111 9.64 0.79 9.03
CA ASP A 111 9.28 1.23 10.38
C ASP A 111 8.46 2.53 10.25
N GLY A 112 7.18 2.46 10.58
CA GLY A 112 6.23 3.56 10.38
C GLY A 112 5.55 3.64 9.01
N ALA A 113 5.77 2.66 8.12
CA ALA A 113 5.04 2.57 6.86
C ALA A 113 3.59 2.12 7.05
N VAL A 114 2.76 2.38 6.05
CA VAL A 114 1.46 1.73 5.86
C VAL A 114 1.67 0.58 4.89
N VAL A 115 1.29 -0.63 5.28
CA VAL A 115 1.41 -1.82 4.43
C VAL A 115 0.01 -2.36 4.14
N VAL A 116 -0.31 -2.54 2.86
CA VAL A 116 -1.56 -3.17 2.42
C VAL A 116 -1.22 -4.54 1.86
N LEU A 117 -1.83 -5.58 2.42
CA LEU A 117 -1.63 -6.95 2.01
C LEU A 117 -2.85 -7.42 1.22
N PHE A 118 -2.64 -7.95 0.02
CA PHE A 118 -3.69 -8.51 -0.84
C PHE A 118 -3.54 -10.03 -0.96
N GLY A 119 -4.61 -10.80 -0.92
CA GLY A 119 -4.53 -12.25 -1.14
C GLY A 119 -5.61 -13.03 -0.40
N ASP A 120 -5.40 -14.33 -0.26
CA ASP A 120 -6.20 -15.19 0.63
C ASP A 120 -5.64 -15.20 2.06
N GLY A 121 -6.36 -15.82 3.00
CA GLY A 121 -6.01 -15.79 4.42
C GLY A 121 -4.64 -16.39 4.72
N ALA A 122 -4.21 -17.40 3.96
CA ALA A 122 -2.89 -18.02 4.13
C ALA A 122 -1.77 -17.07 3.66
N ALA A 123 -1.93 -16.47 2.48
CA ALA A 123 -1.00 -15.49 1.94
C ALA A 123 -0.91 -14.23 2.81
N LEU A 124 -2.04 -13.72 3.29
CA LEU A 124 -2.09 -12.59 4.21
C LEU A 124 -1.37 -12.90 5.53
N SER A 125 -1.62 -14.07 6.10
CA SER A 125 -0.97 -14.51 7.34
C SER A 125 0.54 -14.59 7.17
N ALA A 126 1.00 -15.27 6.12
CA ALA A 126 2.43 -15.47 5.86
C ALA A 126 3.15 -14.14 5.65
N ARG A 127 2.62 -13.26 4.78
CA ARG A 127 3.23 -11.97 4.50
C ARG A 127 3.16 -11.02 5.69
N GLY A 128 2.03 -10.98 6.41
CA GLY A 128 1.90 -10.17 7.60
C GLY A 128 2.91 -10.57 8.68
N GLN A 129 3.13 -11.88 8.88
CA GLN A 129 4.15 -12.36 9.82
C GLN A 129 5.56 -11.98 9.35
N ALA A 130 5.88 -12.16 8.07
CA ALA A 130 7.18 -11.78 7.51
C ALA A 130 7.45 -10.28 7.68
N VAL A 131 6.44 -9.42 7.48
CA VAL A 131 6.55 -7.97 7.71
C VAL A 131 6.84 -7.69 9.18
N LEU A 132 6.06 -8.27 10.11
CA LEU A 132 6.20 -8.05 11.56
C LEU A 132 7.51 -8.61 12.13
N ASP A 133 8.03 -9.69 11.55
CA ASP A 133 9.34 -10.25 11.93
C ASP A 133 10.50 -9.36 11.50
N ALA A 134 10.34 -8.64 10.39
CA ALA A 134 11.39 -7.78 9.86
C ALA A 134 11.35 -6.37 10.48
N ARG A 135 10.14 -5.81 10.67
CA ARG A 135 9.89 -4.37 10.87
C ARG A 135 8.62 -4.12 11.69
N THR A 136 8.48 -2.90 12.19
CA THR A 136 7.28 -2.46 12.92
C THR A 136 6.55 -1.36 12.15
N PRO A 137 5.72 -1.71 11.14
CA PRO A 137 4.97 -0.72 10.39
C PRO A 137 3.96 0.01 11.29
N LYS A 138 3.54 1.22 10.88
CA LYS A 138 2.48 1.95 11.58
C LYS A 138 1.15 1.20 11.47
N VAL A 139 0.87 0.68 10.27
CA VAL A 139 -0.39 0.03 9.93
C VAL A 139 -0.13 -1.16 8.98
N ILE A 140 -0.83 -2.26 9.23
CA ILE A 140 -1.12 -3.31 8.25
C ILE A 140 -2.62 -3.29 7.95
N ALA A 141 -2.98 -3.14 6.67
CA ALA A 141 -4.34 -3.22 6.18
C ALA A 141 -4.52 -4.49 5.33
N LEU A 142 -5.55 -5.27 5.63
CA LEU A 142 -5.84 -6.56 4.98
C LEU A 142 -6.92 -6.36 3.92
N ALA A 143 -6.58 -6.64 2.67
CA ALA A 143 -7.47 -6.55 1.51
C ALA A 143 -7.84 -7.96 1.01
N ALA A 144 -8.81 -8.59 1.67
CA ALA A 144 -9.31 -9.92 1.33
C ALA A 144 -10.78 -10.11 1.73
N GLY A 145 -11.35 -11.28 1.41
CA GLY A 145 -12.69 -11.64 1.87
C GLY A 145 -12.76 -11.80 3.39
N GLU A 146 -13.97 -11.73 3.96
CA GLU A 146 -14.21 -11.80 5.41
C GLU A 146 -13.56 -13.02 6.07
N ASP A 147 -13.78 -14.22 5.51
CA ASP A 147 -13.19 -15.46 6.01
C ASP A 147 -11.65 -15.45 5.99
N ASP A 148 -11.07 -14.86 4.94
CA ASP A 148 -9.61 -14.74 4.77
C ASP A 148 -9.02 -13.74 5.77
N VAL A 149 -9.74 -12.65 6.02
CA VAL A 149 -9.38 -11.63 7.01
C VAL A 149 -9.39 -12.22 8.41
N ASP A 150 -10.40 -13.00 8.78
CA ASP A 150 -10.48 -13.66 10.10
C ASP A 150 -9.30 -14.60 10.35
N ILE A 151 -8.91 -15.39 9.33
CA ILE A 151 -7.72 -16.23 9.37
C ILE A 151 -6.48 -15.39 9.64
N ALA A 152 -6.29 -14.31 8.88
CA ALA A 152 -5.13 -13.43 9.01
C ALA A 152 -5.08 -12.70 10.36
N ILE A 153 -6.21 -12.19 10.86
CA ILE A 153 -6.29 -11.53 12.17
C ILE A 153 -5.90 -12.51 13.28
N ALA A 154 -6.41 -13.74 13.25
CA ALA A 154 -6.06 -14.76 14.22
C ALA A 154 -4.55 -15.06 14.22
N ALA A 155 -3.90 -15.02 13.05
CA ALA A 155 -2.48 -15.30 12.89
C ALA A 155 -1.55 -14.12 13.29
N LEU A 156 -2.04 -12.87 13.25
CA LEU A 156 -1.23 -11.66 13.40
C LEU A 156 -1.42 -10.94 14.74
N ARG A 157 -2.60 -11.04 15.36
CA ARG A 157 -3.01 -10.20 16.51
C ARG A 157 -2.03 -10.20 17.68
N ASP A 158 -1.36 -11.32 17.95
CA ASP A 158 -0.48 -11.51 19.10
C ASP A 158 0.96 -11.04 18.82
N ARG A 159 1.22 -10.43 17.64
CA ARG A 159 2.54 -10.03 17.14
C ARG A 159 2.62 -8.55 16.73
N LEU A 160 1.58 -7.77 17.00
CA LEU A 160 1.46 -6.43 16.42
C LEU A 160 2.46 -5.42 16.99
N ASP A 161 2.87 -5.54 18.25
CA ASP A 161 3.89 -4.69 18.90
C ASP A 161 3.72 -3.18 18.62
N GLY A 162 2.47 -2.70 18.64
CA GLY A 162 2.12 -1.30 18.38
C GLY A 162 1.71 -0.98 16.93
N THR A 163 1.84 -1.94 16.01
CA THR A 163 1.29 -1.91 14.65
C THR A 163 -0.24 -1.91 14.69
N GLY A 164 -0.89 -0.96 14.03
CA GLY A 164 -2.33 -1.01 13.81
C GLY A 164 -2.71 -2.09 12.79
N LEU A 165 -3.74 -2.88 13.04
CA LEU A 165 -4.26 -3.88 12.11
C LEU A 165 -5.69 -3.53 11.71
N PHE A 166 -5.96 -3.45 10.41
CA PHE A 166 -7.27 -3.07 9.86
C PHE A 166 -7.71 -4.04 8.77
N SER A 167 -8.99 -4.41 8.75
CA SER A 167 -9.62 -5.01 7.58
C SER A 167 -10.11 -3.92 6.63
N LEU A 168 -9.98 -4.15 5.33
CA LEU A 168 -10.54 -3.28 4.31
C LEU A 168 -11.85 -3.87 3.80
N GLU A 169 -12.90 -3.07 3.81
CA GLU A 169 -14.18 -3.42 3.19
C GLU A 169 -14.22 -2.95 1.74
N PRO A 170 -14.67 -3.77 0.78
CA PRO A 170 -14.76 -3.36 -0.62
C PRO A 170 -15.62 -2.10 -0.81
N GLY A 171 -15.02 -1.05 -1.36
CA GLY A 171 -15.68 0.24 -1.62
C GLY A 171 -15.71 1.18 -0.42
N MET A 172 -15.24 0.76 0.76
CA MET A 172 -15.11 1.62 1.93
C MET A 172 -13.72 2.24 1.98
N ALA A 173 -13.67 3.53 2.34
CA ALA A 173 -12.41 4.22 2.49
C ALA A 173 -11.87 4.11 3.92
N LEU A 174 -10.59 3.81 4.04
CA LEU A 174 -9.78 3.93 5.25
C LEU A 174 -8.97 5.23 5.19
N GLU A 175 -8.95 5.99 6.27
CA GLU A 175 -8.15 7.20 6.42
C GLU A 175 -7.06 6.97 7.49
N ILE A 176 -5.83 7.40 7.21
CA ILE A 176 -4.61 7.06 7.96
C ILE A 176 -3.77 8.30 8.27
#